data_AF-A0A4Y7J7N9-F1
#
_entry.id   AF-A0A4Y7J7N9-F1
#
_cell.length_a   1.000
_cell.length_b   1.000
_cell.length_c   1.000
_cell.angle_alpha   90.00
_cell.angle_beta   90.00
_cell.angle_gamma   90.00
#
_symmetry.space_group_name_H-M   'P 1'
#
loop_
_entity.id
_entity.type
_entity.pdbx_description
1 polymer ?
#
loop_
_entity_poly.entity_id
_entity_poly.type
_entity_poly.pdbx_seq_one_letter_code
_entity_poly.pdbx_strand_id
1 'polypeptide(L)'
;MPRSRINGNFIDKTSSIVANILLRIIPTTSEKKRHLPIIEMVYILYNIGLIHTSNGEHTKALEYYFRALERNPFLPQAFNNMAVICHYVRLSPL
;
A
#
# COMPACT_ATOMS: atom_id res chain seq x y z
N MET A 1 -20.60 59.35 4.01
CA MET A 1 -19.44 58.83 3.23
C MET A 1 -18.24 58.67 4.17
N PRO A 2 -17.19 57.90 3.84
CA PRO A 2 -17.12 56.45 3.64
C PRO A 2 -16.06 55.82 4.62
N ARG A 3 -16.03 54.51 4.84
CA ARG A 3 -14.81 53.85 5.36
C ARG A 3 -14.36 52.75 4.41
N SER A 4 -13.34 53.12 3.65
CA SER A 4 -12.33 52.34 2.93
C SER A 4 -12.51 50.83 2.88
N ARG A 5 -13.01 50.39 1.72
CA ARG A 5 -13.05 49.02 1.23
C ARG A 5 -11.69 48.60 0.65
N ILE A 6 -10.59 48.58 1.41
CA ILE A 6 -9.31 48.08 0.87
C ILE A 6 -8.43 47.50 1.98
N ASN A 7 -8.70 46.27 2.44
CA ASN A 7 -7.60 45.38 2.85
C ASN A 7 -7.98 43.89 2.86
N GLY A 8 -8.89 43.48 1.97
CA GLY A 8 -9.45 42.14 2.01
C GLY A 8 -8.63 41.06 1.32
N ASN A 9 -7.35 41.26 0.94
CA ASN A 9 -6.81 40.32 -0.07
C ASN A 9 -5.29 40.24 -0.32
N PHE A 10 -4.42 40.57 0.63
CA PHE A 10 -2.99 40.28 0.46
C PHE A 10 -2.52 39.15 1.38
N ILE A 11 -2.71 39.31 2.69
CA ILE A 11 -2.28 38.32 3.71
C ILE A 11 -3.06 37.00 3.56
N ASP A 12 -4.36 37.07 3.29
CA ASP A 12 -5.21 35.88 3.06
C ASP A 12 -4.83 35.12 1.78
N LYS A 13 -4.57 35.84 0.68
CA LYS A 13 -4.08 35.24 -0.56
C LYS A 13 -2.69 34.64 -0.40
N THR A 14 -1.79 35.30 0.31
CA THR A 14 -0.46 34.74 0.59
C THR A 14 -0.56 33.51 1.46
N SER A 15 -1.44 33.49 2.47
CA SER A 15 -1.68 32.32 3.30
C SER A 15 -2.27 31.16 2.50
N SER A 16 -3.21 31.43 1.58
CA SER A 16 -3.74 30.40 0.66
C SER A 16 -2.70 29.87 -0.32
N ILE A 17 -1.86 30.73 -0.90
CA ILE A 17 -0.81 30.30 -1.83
C ILE A 17 0.26 29.49 -1.09
N VAL A 18 0.72 29.95 0.08
CA VAL A 18 1.69 29.24 0.91
C VAL A 18 1.11 27.90 1.39
N ALA A 19 -0.15 27.86 1.84
CA ALA A 19 -0.81 26.62 2.22
C ALA A 19 -0.94 25.64 1.04
N ASN A 20 -1.26 26.13 -0.16
CA ASN A 20 -1.37 25.30 -1.36
C ASN A 20 0.00 24.76 -1.83
N ILE A 21 1.07 25.57 -1.71
CA ILE A 21 2.44 25.14 -1.98
C ILE A 21 2.90 24.13 -0.91
N LEU A 22 2.58 24.36 0.36
CA LEU A 22 2.93 23.49 1.47
C LEU A 22 2.21 22.14 1.38
N LEU A 23 0.93 22.12 1.00
CA LEU A 23 0.15 20.90 0.70
C LEU A 23 0.68 20.12 -0.51
N ARG A 24 1.40 20.79 -1.41
CA ARG A 24 2.04 20.15 -2.58
C ARG A 24 3.41 19.57 -2.24
N ILE A 25 4.07 20.07 -1.19
CA ILE A 25 5.37 19.60 -0.69
C ILE A 25 5.20 18.54 0.40
N ILE A 26 4.23 18.71 1.30
CA ILE A 26 3.87 17.74 2.33
C ILE A 26 2.78 16.84 1.74
N PRO A 27 3.04 15.55 1.44
CA PRO A 27 1.99 14.65 1.00
C PRO A 27 1.01 14.41 2.16
N THR A 28 0.02 15.28 2.31
CA THR A 28 -1.03 15.14 3.30
C THR A 28 -2.05 14.13 2.81
N THR A 29 -2.04 12.94 3.43
CA THR A 29 -3.13 11.96 3.57
C THR A 29 -3.81 11.35 2.32
N SER A 30 -3.74 11.96 1.13
CA SER A 30 -4.28 11.38 -0.11
C SER A 30 -3.43 10.18 -0.60
N GLU A 31 -2.11 10.27 -0.49
CA GLU A 31 -1.18 9.15 -0.71
C GLU A 31 -1.42 8.02 0.29
N LYS A 32 -1.68 8.34 1.56
CA LYS A 32 -1.96 7.33 2.59
C LYS A 32 -3.28 6.58 2.31
N LYS A 33 -4.28 7.26 1.74
CA LYS A 33 -5.56 6.66 1.31
C LYS A 33 -5.45 5.86 0.00
N ARG A 34 -4.40 6.07 -0.80
CA ARG A 34 -4.07 5.24 -1.97
C ARG A 34 -3.19 4.05 -1.60
N HIS A 35 -2.29 4.23 -0.64
CA HIS A 35 -1.48 3.14 -0.08
C HIS A 35 -2.29 2.18 0.79
N LEU A 36 -3.29 2.68 1.53
CA LEU A 36 -4.14 1.84 2.38
C LEU A 36 -4.85 0.71 1.60
N PRO A 37 -5.55 0.96 0.47
CA PRO A 37 -6.14 -0.12 -0.31
C PRO A 37 -5.08 -1.00 -0.96
N ILE A 38 -3.90 -0.48 -1.34
CA ILE A 38 -2.81 -1.31 -1.89
C ILE A 38 -2.31 -2.28 -0.81
N ILE A 39 -2.12 -1.83 0.43
CA ILE A 39 -1.73 -2.67 1.56
C ILE A 39 -2.81 -3.70 1.85
N GLU A 40 -4.09 -3.30 1.90
CA GLU A 40 -5.21 -4.23 2.08
C GLU A 40 -5.25 -5.31 0.99
N MET A 41 -5.07 -4.93 -0.28
CA MET A 41 -5.04 -5.89 -1.40
C MET A 41 -3.84 -6.84 -1.33
N VAL A 42 -2.67 -6.36 -0.90
CA VAL A 42 -1.49 -7.20 -0.64
C VAL A 42 -1.81 -8.25 0.43
N TYR A 43 -2.42 -7.85 1.54
CA TYR A 43 -2.80 -8.77 2.62
C TYR A 43 -3.88 -9.77 2.19
N ILE A 44 -4.85 -9.36 1.38
CA ILE A 44 -5.86 -10.26 0.83
C ILE A 44 -5.20 -11.33 -0.05
N LEU A 45 -4.32 -10.94 -0.97
CA LEU A 45 -3.60 -11.88 -1.84
C LEU A 45 -2.75 -12.85 -1.02
N TYR A 46 -2.04 -12.34 0.00
CA TYR A 46 -1.27 -13.16 0.93
C TYR A 46 -2.15 -14.18 1.68
N ASN A 47 -3.30 -13.75 2.19
CA ASN A 47 -4.22 -14.63 2.91
C ASN A 47 -4.83 -15.72 2.01
N ILE A 48 -5.11 -15.41 0.74
CA ILE A 48 -5.53 -16.41 -0.24
C ILE A 48 -4.42 -17.45 -0.44
N GLY A 49 -3.16 -17.00 -0.57
CA GLY A 49 -2.00 -17.89 -0.64
C GLY A 49 -1.88 -18.82 0.58
N LEU A 50 -2.15 -18.30 1.78
CA LEU A 50 -2.19 -19.10 3.02
C LEU A 50 -3.25 -20.20 2.97
N ILE A 51 -4.46 -19.89 2.50
CA ILE A 51 -5.55 -20.87 2.38
C ILE A 51 -5.20 -21.98 1.38
N HIS A 52 -4.62 -21.62 0.23
CA HIS A 52 -4.16 -22.64 -0.73
C HIS A 52 -3.01 -23.48 -0.15
N THR A 53 -2.12 -22.87 0.65
CA THR A 53 -1.05 -23.60 1.35
C THR A 53 -1.65 -24.64 2.29
N SER A 54 -2.66 -24.29 3.09
CA SER A 54 -3.33 -25.22 4.00
C SER A 54 -4.10 -26.33 3.28
N ASN A 55 -4.57 -26.07 2.06
CA ASN A 55 -5.26 -27.05 1.23
C ASN A 55 -4.31 -27.99 0.45
N GLY A 56 -2.99 -27.83 0.60
CA GLY A 56 -1.99 -28.59 -0.18
C GLY A 56 -1.85 -28.13 -1.64
N GLU A 57 -2.54 -27.06 -2.03
CA GLU A 57 -2.50 -26.48 -3.37
C GLU A 57 -1.29 -25.55 -3.53
N HIS A 58 -0.10 -26.12 -3.36
CA HIS A 58 1.16 -25.39 -3.27
C HIS A 58 1.48 -24.51 -4.49
N THR A 59 1.13 -24.96 -5.70
CA THR A 59 1.37 -24.19 -6.94
C THR A 59 0.55 -22.90 -6.97
N LYS A 60 -0.75 -22.97 -6.63
CA LYS A 60 -1.61 -21.79 -6.53
C LYS A 60 -1.18 -20.87 -5.38
N ALA A 61 -0.80 -21.45 -4.24
CA ALA A 61 -0.30 -20.67 -3.11
C ALA A 61 0.90 -19.80 -3.51
N LEU A 62 1.88 -20.37 -4.23
CA LEU A 62 3.03 -19.63 -4.74
C LEU A 62 2.62 -18.50 -5.68
N GLU A 63 1.69 -18.74 -6.60
CA GLU A 63 1.19 -17.70 -7.52
C GLU A 63 0.62 -16.49 -6.77
N TYR A 64 -0.22 -16.72 -5.74
CA TYR A 64 -0.79 -15.64 -4.94
C TYR A 64 0.26 -14.90 -4.11
N TYR A 65 1.26 -15.60 -3.57
CA TYR A 65 2.38 -14.95 -2.88
C TYR A 65 3.21 -14.07 -3.84
N PHE A 66 3.48 -14.54 -5.06
CA PHE A 66 4.15 -13.72 -6.08
C PHE A 66 3.35 -12.45 -6.40
N ARG A 67 2.04 -12.57 -6.62
CA ARG A 67 1.16 -11.41 -6.87
C ARG A 67 1.13 -10.42 -5.70
N ALA A 68 1.23 -10.90 -4.46
CA ALA A 68 1.36 -10.03 -3.29
C ALA A 68 2.72 -9.30 -3.27
N LEU A 69 3.80 -10.00 -3.62
CA LEU A 69 5.17 -9.45 -3.69
C LEU A 69 5.37 -8.45 -4.83
N GLU A 70 4.71 -8.63 -5.98
CA GLU A 70 4.70 -7.65 -7.07
C GLU A 70 4.15 -6.28 -6.63
N ARG A 71 3.23 -6.29 -5.65
CA ARG A 71 2.59 -5.09 -5.11
C ARG A 71 3.34 -4.54 -3.90
N ASN A 72 3.90 -5.42 -3.07
CA ASN A 72 4.77 -5.06 -1.96
C ASN A 72 5.98 -6.01 -1.87
N PRO A 73 7.13 -5.62 -2.44
CA PRO A 73 8.35 -6.42 -2.37
C PRO A 73 8.87 -6.64 -0.94
N PHE A 74 8.45 -5.81 0.01
CA PHE A 74 8.86 -5.87 1.42
C PHE A 74 7.83 -6.63 2.27
N LEU A 75 7.51 -7.86 1.88
CA LEU A 75 6.60 -8.75 2.60
C LEU A 75 7.33 -10.04 3.03
N PRO A 76 8.12 -10.02 4.13
CA PRO A 76 8.90 -11.18 4.59
C PRO A 76 8.05 -12.41 4.90
N GLN A 77 6.79 -12.20 5.30
CA GLN A 77 5.84 -13.28 5.57
C GLN A 77 5.55 -14.14 4.34
N ALA A 78 5.44 -13.52 3.15
CA ALA A 78 5.23 -14.25 1.91
C ALA A 78 6.46 -15.10 1.56
N PHE A 79 7.67 -14.55 1.70
CA PHE A 79 8.92 -15.30 1.48
C PHE A 79 9.04 -16.50 2.43
N ASN A 80 8.70 -16.32 3.71
CA ASN A 80 8.74 -17.40 4.69
C ASN A 80 7.81 -18.55 4.29
N ASN A 81 6.56 -18.26 3.91
CA ASN A 81 5.62 -19.29 3.50
C ASN A 81 6.03 -19.97 2.18
N MET A 82 6.57 -19.22 1.23
CA MET A 82 7.14 -19.79 0.00
C MET A 82 8.31 -20.74 0.32
N ALA A 83 9.19 -20.36 1.26
CA ALA A 83 10.29 -21.21 1.68
C ALA A 83 9.80 -22.52 2.33
N VAL A 84 8.76 -22.46 3.16
CA VAL A 84 8.10 -23.64 3.74
C VAL A 84 7.55 -24.55 2.65
N ILE A 85 6.87 -24.00 1.64
CA ILE A 85 6.36 -24.76 0.50
C ILE A 85 7.52 -25.42 -0.26
N CYS A 86 8.57 -24.68 -0.60
CA CYS A 86 9.73 -25.20 -1.30
C CYS A 86 10.43 -26.33 -0.53
N HIS A 87 10.51 -26.21 0.79
CA HIS A 87 11.03 -27.25 1.67
C HIS A 87 10.15 -28.50 1.67
N TYR A 88 8.83 -28.32 1.75
CA TYR A 88 7.86 -29.42 1.72
C TYR A 88 7.89 -30.20 0.39
N VAL A 89 7.92 -29.49 -0.74
CA VAL A 89 8.01 -30.09 -2.09
C VAL A 89 9.32 -30.85 -2.26
N ARG A 90 10.43 -30.34 -1.68
CA ARG A 90 11.73 -31.04 -1.71
C ARG A 90 11.73 -32.33 -0.88
N LEU A 91 11.03 -32.34 0.25
CA LEU A 91 10.95 -33.49 1.16
C LEU A 91 9.91 -34.54 0.77
N SER A 92 9.01 -34.20 -0.16
CA SER A 92 8.03 -35.12 -0.74
C SER A 92 8.45 -35.49 -2.16
N PRO A 93 9.52 -36.30 -2.38
CA PRO A 93 9.76 -36.87 -3.69
C PRO A 93 8.58 -37.82 -4.00
N LEU A 94 8.02 -37.67 -5.20
CA LEU A 94 7.06 -38.61 -5.78
C LEU A 94 7.56 -40.05 -5.70
#